data_AF-A0A2V7HCN6-F1
#
_entry.id   AF-A0A2V7HCN6-F1
#
_cell.length_a   1.000
_cell.length_b   1.000
_cell.length_c   1.000
_cell.angle_alpha   90.00
_cell.angle_beta   90.00
_cell.angle_gamma   90.00
#
_symmetry.space_group_name_H-M   'P 1'
#
loop_
_entity.id
_entity.type
_entity.pdbx_description
1 polymer ?
#
loop_
_entity_poly.entity_id
_entity_poly.type
_entity_poly.pdbx_seq_one_letter_code
_entity_poly.pdbx_strand_id
1 'polypeptide(L)'
;PRMDEALDAIMLLLKCEEPVTLKTDWFELREARLHLAPYTEPHFPIAVASVMTPSGVIAAGRHGLGVLSLGAGVPGGPEALANQW
;
A
#
# COMPACT_ATOMS: atom_id res chain seq x y z
N PRO A 1 -3.23 -5.25 -9.35
CA PRO A 1 -2.21 -6.29 -9.17
C PRO A 1 -0.81 -5.73 -8.89
N ARG A 2 -0.13 -5.04 -9.83
CA ARG A 2 1.26 -4.57 -9.59
C ARG A 2 1.40 -3.67 -8.36
N MET A 3 0.44 -2.77 -8.14
CA MET A 3 0.44 -1.90 -6.96
C MET A 3 0.28 -2.71 -5.66
N ASP A 4 -0.63 -3.69 -5.65
CA ASP A 4 -0.89 -4.54 -4.49
C ASP A 4 0.34 -5.39 -4.15
N GLU A 5 0.96 -6.01 -5.15
CA GLU A 5 2.18 -6.81 -5.01
C GLU A 5 3.37 -5.99 -4.50
N ALA A 6 3.54 -4.77 -5.02
CA ALA A 6 4.59 -3.87 -4.55
C ALA A 6 4.33 -3.42 -3.09
N LEU A 7 3.07 -3.13 -2.76
CA LEU A 7 2.68 -2.74 -1.42
C LEU A 7 2.90 -3.90 -0.42
N ASP A 8 2.47 -5.11 -0.77
CA ASP A 8 2.72 -6.33 0.02
C ASP A 8 4.22 -6.47 0.33
N ALA A 9 5.08 -6.33 -0.68
CA ALA A 9 6.53 -6.41 -0.52
C ALA A 9 7.10 -5.30 0.38
N ILE A 10 6.65 -4.06 0.21
CA ILE A 10 7.06 -2.92 1.04
C ILE A 10 6.66 -3.16 2.50
N MET A 11 5.42 -3.60 2.74
CA MET A 11 4.92 -3.85 4.08
C MET A 11 5.67 -4.99 4.78
N LEU A 12 6.01 -6.06 4.06
CA LEU A 12 6.85 -7.14 4.59
C LEU A 12 8.24 -6.65 4.98
N LEU A 13 8.89 -5.87 4.11
CA LEU A 13 10.22 -5.32 4.39
C LEU A 13 10.20 -4.37 5.60
N LEU A 14 9.18 -3.53 5.73
CA LEU A 14 9.06 -2.59 6.84
C LEU A 14 8.82 -3.27 8.19
N LYS A 15 8.27 -4.49 8.23
CA LYS A 15 8.18 -5.26 9.49
C LYS A 15 9.54 -5.65 10.04
N CYS A 16 10.55 -5.85 9.18
CA CYS A 16 11.92 -6.22 9.59
C CYS A 16 12.01 -7.47 10.49
N GLU A 17 11.03 -8.37 10.46
CA GLU A 17 11.00 -9.60 11.28
C GLU A 17 11.96 -10.67 10.73
N GLU A 18 11.99 -10.86 9.41
CA GLU A 18 12.80 -11.85 8.72
C GLU A 18 13.17 -11.39 7.29
N PRO A 19 14.20 -11.99 6.64
CA PRO A 19 14.47 -11.72 5.24
C PRO A 19 13.26 -12.03 4.35
N VAL A 20 12.94 -11.12 3.45
CA VAL A 20 11.79 -11.28 2.54
C VAL A 20 12.23 -12.01 1.28
N THR A 21 11.65 -13.19 1.04
CA THR A 21 11.73 -13.90 -0.24
C THR A 21 10.35 -13.91 -0.88
N LEU A 22 10.23 -13.24 -2.03
CA LEU A 22 8.95 -13.01 -2.70
C LEU A 22 9.17 -12.94 -4.20
N LYS A 23 8.31 -13.58 -4.99
CA LYS A 23 8.39 -13.57 -6.45
C LYS A 23 7.04 -13.20 -7.05
N THR A 24 7.07 -12.30 -8.02
CA THR A 24 5.93 -11.89 -8.83
C THR A 24 6.25 -12.07 -10.31
N ASP A 25 5.33 -11.69 -11.19
CA ASP A 25 5.54 -11.72 -12.63
C ASP A 25 6.54 -10.67 -13.14
N TRP A 26 6.93 -9.70 -12.30
CA TRP A 26 7.74 -8.55 -12.73
C TRP A 26 8.88 -8.16 -11.77
N PHE A 27 8.96 -8.76 -10.56
CA PHE A 27 10.14 -8.65 -9.70
C PHE A 27 10.30 -9.86 -8.77
N GLU A 28 11.49 -10.00 -8.22
CA GLU A 28 11.82 -11.04 -7.25
C GLU A 28 12.70 -10.44 -6.14
N LEU A 29 12.32 -10.68 -4.89
CA LEU A 29 13.12 -10.46 -3.69
C LEU A 29 13.70 -11.81 -3.25
N ARG A 30 15.00 -11.84 -2.97
CA ARG A 30 15.74 -13.03 -2.54
C ARG A 30 16.43 -12.72 -1.22
N GLU A 31 15.90 -13.25 -0.13
CA GLU A 31 16.39 -12.98 1.24
C GLU A 31 16.62 -11.48 1.51
N ALA A 32 15.72 -10.63 0.99
CA ALA A 32 15.89 -9.19 1.01
C ALA A 32 15.70 -8.61 2.41
N ARG A 33 16.46 -7.56 2.73
CA ARG A 33 16.33 -6.80 3.99
C ARG A 33 16.49 -5.31 3.72
N LEU A 34 15.90 -4.49 4.57
CA LEU A 34 16.19 -3.06 4.57
C LEU A 34 17.59 -2.82 5.14
N HIS A 35 18.34 -1.89 4.53
CA HIS A 35 19.63 -1.47 5.07
C HIS A 35 19.48 -0.73 6.41
N LEU A 36 18.36 -0.03 6.58
CA LEU A 36 17.98 0.67 7.81
C LEU A 36 16.55 0.28 8.17
N ALA A 37 16.35 -0.12 9.42
CA ALA A 37 15.01 -0.36 9.96
C ALA A 37 14.25 0.98 10.13
N PRO A 38 12.92 0.96 10.11
CA PRO A 38 12.11 2.12 10.48
C PRO A 38 12.49 2.64 11.87
N TYR A 39 12.49 3.96 12.05
CA TYR A 39 12.73 4.57 13.35
C TYR A 39 11.54 4.43 14.31
N THR A 40 10.32 4.43 13.77
CA THR A 40 9.07 4.32 14.52
C THR A 40 8.57 2.88 14.49
N GLU A 41 8.03 2.39 15.61
CA GLU A 41 7.38 1.09 15.67
C GLU A 41 5.85 1.17 15.43
N PRO A 42 5.27 0.22 14.67
CA PRO A 42 5.95 -0.84 13.91
C PRO A 42 6.63 -0.31 12.63
N HIS A 43 6.15 0.82 12.09
CA HIS A 43 6.77 1.61 11.02
C HIS A 43 6.14 3.01 11.05
N PHE A 44 6.63 3.94 10.23
CA PHE A 44 6.02 5.26 10.07
C PHE A 44 4.61 5.17 9.44
N PRO A 45 3.74 6.19 9.60
CA PRO A 45 2.41 6.19 8.99
C PRO A 45 2.47 6.09 7.47
N ILE A 46 1.63 5.22 6.89
CA ILE A 46 1.52 5.02 5.44
C ILE A 46 0.06 5.20 5.05
N ALA A 47 -0.16 5.82 3.89
CA ALA A 47 -1.48 5.96 3.30
C ALA A 47 -1.45 5.69 1.80
N VAL A 48 -2.55 5.15 1.28
CA VAL A 48 -2.75 4.91 -0.16
C VAL A 48 -3.66 6.00 -0.73
N ALA A 49 -3.28 6.59 -1.85
CA ALA A 49 -4.11 7.56 -2.55
C ALA A 49 -5.24 6.88 -3.33
N SER A 50 -6.46 7.40 -3.21
CA SER A 50 -7.63 6.97 -3.96
C SER A 50 -8.37 8.17 -4.54
N VAL A 51 -8.75 8.08 -5.82
CA VAL A 51 -9.43 9.16 -6.55
C VAL A 51 -10.81 8.72 -7.01
N MET A 52 -10.88 7.74 -7.92
CA MET A 52 -12.13 7.33 -8.60
C MET A 52 -12.52 5.88 -8.31
N THR A 53 -11.55 4.96 -8.21
CA THR A 53 -11.82 3.52 -8.10
C THR A 53 -11.64 3.02 -6.67
N PRO A 54 -12.34 1.95 -6.25
CA PRO A 54 -12.20 1.39 -4.91
C PRO A 54 -10.84 0.70 -4.67
N SER A 55 -10.03 0.50 -5.72
CA SER A 55 -8.76 -0.24 -5.64
C SER A 55 -7.81 0.32 -4.58
N GLY A 56 -7.71 1.65 -4.44
CA GLY A 56 -6.84 2.28 -3.44
C GLY A 56 -7.31 2.01 -2.00
N VAL A 57 -8.63 2.06 -1.76
CA VAL A 57 -9.21 1.78 -0.45
C VAL A 57 -9.06 0.30 -0.09
N ILE A 58 -9.29 -0.60 -1.05
CA ILE A 58 -9.08 -2.05 -0.86
C ILE A 58 -7.61 -2.34 -0.51
N ALA A 59 -6.66 -1.76 -1.24
CA ALA A 59 -5.23 -1.93 -0.96
C ALA A 59 -4.85 -1.42 0.43
N ALA A 60 -5.36 -0.26 0.83
CA ALA A 60 -5.15 0.27 2.19
C ALA A 60 -5.74 -0.66 3.26
N GLY A 61 -6.97 -1.12 3.06
CA GLY A 61 -7.68 -1.98 4.00
C GLY A 61 -6.99 -3.32 4.25
N ARG A 62 -6.39 -3.93 3.22
CA ARG A 62 -5.62 -5.19 3.34
C ARG A 62 -4.46 -5.10 4.34
N HIS A 63 -3.88 -3.92 4.52
CA HIS A 63 -2.72 -3.68 5.38
C HIS A 63 -3.01 -2.78 6.59
N GLY A 64 -4.28 -2.39 6.81
CA GLY A 64 -4.64 -1.47 7.89
C GLY A 64 -4.06 -0.06 7.74
N LEU A 65 -3.90 0.42 6.51
CA LEU A 65 -3.27 1.71 6.20
C LEU A 65 -4.30 2.85 6.10
N GLY A 66 -3.80 4.09 6.18
CA GLY A 66 -4.61 5.27 5.90
C GLY A 66 -5.00 5.39 4.41
N VAL A 67 -5.99 6.22 4.13
CA VAL A 67 -6.40 6.56 2.76
C VAL A 67 -6.33 8.06 2.56
N LEU A 68 -5.71 8.49 1.46
CA LEU A 68 -5.81 9.86 0.98
C LEU A 68 -6.94 9.93 -0.05
N SER A 69 -8.08 10.49 0.36
CA SER A 69 -9.24 10.67 -0.51
C SER A 69 -9.08 11.97 -1.33
N LEU A 70 -8.92 11.82 -2.64
CA LEU A 70 -8.62 12.92 -3.56
C LEU A 70 -9.75 13.17 -4.58
N GLY A 71 -10.85 12.40 -4.50
CA GLY A 71 -11.95 12.44 -5.47
C GLY A 71 -12.84 13.69 -5.39
N ALA A 72 -12.90 14.39 -4.27
CA ALA A 72 -13.92 15.42 -4.05
C ALA A 72 -13.89 16.60 -5.05
N GLY A 73 -12.72 16.93 -5.60
CA GLY A 73 -12.53 18.08 -6.49
C GLY A 73 -12.47 17.75 -7.98
N VAL A 74 -12.62 16.49 -8.39
CA VAL A 74 -12.50 16.07 -9.79
C VAL A 74 -13.87 15.72 -10.40
N PRO A 75 -14.07 15.94 -11.72
CA PRO A 75 -15.33 15.56 -12.38
C PRO A 75 -15.68 14.09 -12.18
N GLY A 76 -16.90 13.82 -11.70
CA GLY A 76 -17.40 12.47 -11.39
C GLY A 76 -16.85 11.87 -10.09
N GLY A 77 -15.98 12.60 -9.38
CA GLY A 77 -15.39 12.15 -8.13
C GLY A 77 -16.36 12.13 -6.94
N PRO A 78 -17.20 13.15 -6.71
CA PRO A 78 -18.22 13.12 -5.65
C PRO A 78 -19.14 11.89 -5.70
N GLU A 79 -19.61 11.50 -6.89
CA GLU A 79 -20.42 10.29 -7.07
C GLU A 79 -19.60 9.01 -6.83
N ALA A 80 -18.34 9.00 -7.26
CA ALA A 80 -17.45 7.86 -7.08
C ALA A 80 -17.07 7.64 -5.60
N LEU A 81 -17.00 8.70 -4.79
CA LEU A 81 -16.64 8.61 -3.37
C LEU A 81 -17.59 7.70 -2.59
N ALA A 82 -18.89 7.73 -2.88
CA ALA A 82 -19.87 6.88 -2.20
C ALA A 82 -19.61 5.38 -2.44
N ASN A 83 -19.00 5.01 -3.57
CA ASN A 83 -18.72 3.63 -3.95
C ASN A 83 -17.32 3.16 -3.50
N GLN A 84 -16.53 4.01 -2.84
CA GLN A 84 -15.16 3.69 -2.42
C GLN A 84 -15.06 3.14 -0.99
N TRP A 85 -16.07 3.40 -0.15
CA TRP A 85 -16.13 3.03 1.27
C TRP A 85 -17.21 1.98 1.50
#